data_AF-A0A4Q3RTN9-F1
#
_entry.id   AF-A0A4Q3RTN9-F1
#
_cell.length_a   1.000
_cell.length_b   1.000
_cell.length_c   1.000
_cell.angle_alpha   90.00
_cell.angle_beta   90.00
_cell.angle_gamma   90.00
#
_symmetry.space_group_name_H-M   'P 1'
#
loop_
_entity.id
_entity.type
_entity.pdbx_description
1 polymer ?
#
loop_
_entity_poly.entity_id
_entity_poly.type
_entity_poly.pdbx_seq_one_letter_code
_entity_poly.pdbx_strand_id
1 'polypeptide(L)'
;DGFIDLVTLDMLSEDNYLQKTHAGPNAFDKSSYLISKGFQPQYMRNMLQKNNGDGTFSEIGQMAGISNTDWSWAALMCDFDGDMKKDLYISNGFVKDFSDLDFMVYSTDKLIKKRKGEDSGTFEETIEKMPTIKLSDYMFHNDSAGIFRNVTKEWGLAKPEIASGAAYADLDNDGDMDIIVNNSNQFAGVYRNNSRELEKNNYIRIKLEGSGKNTNGIGARVNVYCNGENLVQEQYPVRGYQSSVDMVLNFGLGKAAKVDSIRIVWPEEKAQLLRDVQVNQTIVVKGSEAVPFNAPDSVVSTNAMLRSADAFGMHHTENRFNDFTVQPLLLHYFSRQGPCMAKADINKDGLEDIFIGGAKGAPAQLYIQQLTGSFSLARQAEIAADSASEDVSVAFFDADNDGNMDLLVGSGGYEFDEDDALLQTRLYINNGKGAFTKAKDALPALHISTGCVKPADVDGDGDQDIFIGGRVVPG
;
A
#
# COMPACT_ATOMS: atom_id res chain seq x y z
N ASP A 1 6.96 -0.47 -18.67
CA ASP A 1 6.05 -1.50 -19.24
C ASP A 1 4.92 -0.88 -20.06
N GLY A 2 4.61 0.40 -19.87
CA GLY A 2 3.59 1.12 -20.64
C GLY A 2 2.19 1.03 -20.04
N PHE A 3 2.09 0.55 -18.80
CA PHE A 3 0.86 0.64 -18.01
C PHE A 3 0.75 2.02 -17.34
N ILE A 4 -0.49 2.43 -17.08
CA ILE A 4 -0.78 3.70 -16.40
C ILE A 4 -0.89 3.44 -14.91
N ASP A 5 0.01 4.08 -14.17
CA ASP A 5 -0.01 4.16 -12.70
C ASP A 5 -0.89 5.32 -12.23
N LEU A 6 -1.31 5.28 -10.96
CA LEU A 6 -2.15 6.32 -10.36
C LEU A 6 -1.46 6.90 -9.11
N VAL A 7 -1.49 8.22 -8.98
CA VAL A 7 -1.07 8.91 -7.75
C VAL A 7 -2.27 9.59 -7.12
N THR A 8 -2.44 9.37 -5.82
CA THR A 8 -3.43 10.06 -4.99
C THR A 8 -2.74 10.75 -3.83
N LEU A 9 -3.18 11.97 -3.52
CA LEU A 9 -2.62 12.79 -2.46
C LEU A 9 -3.47 12.73 -1.19
N ASP A 10 -2.82 12.85 -0.04
CA ASP A 10 -3.42 12.99 1.29
C ASP A 10 -2.47 13.80 2.19
N MET A 11 -2.85 14.02 3.45
CA MET A 11 -2.35 15.12 4.28
C MET A 11 -1.31 14.69 5.33
N LEU A 12 -0.45 13.71 5.00
CA LEU A 12 0.58 13.25 5.94
C LEU A 12 1.78 14.18 5.92
N SER A 13 2.04 14.81 7.06
CA SER A 13 3.21 15.66 7.24
C SER A 13 4.53 14.91 7.19
N GLU A 14 5.59 15.56 6.71
CA GLU A 14 6.96 15.02 6.74
C GLU A 14 7.54 15.14 8.17
N ASP A 15 7.35 16.29 8.82
CA ASP A 15 7.96 16.55 10.12
C ASP A 15 7.15 16.02 11.31
N ASN A 16 7.87 15.70 12.39
CA ASN A 16 7.26 15.11 13.58
C ASN A 16 6.37 16.08 14.37
N TYR A 17 6.64 17.38 14.31
CA TYR A 17 5.85 18.37 15.04
C TYR A 17 4.46 18.50 14.40
N LEU A 18 4.37 18.71 13.08
CA LEU A 18 3.09 18.80 12.37
C LEU A 18 2.32 17.47 12.42
N GLN A 19 3.01 16.33 12.34
CA GLN A 19 2.35 15.04 12.57
C GLN A 19 1.68 14.99 13.95
N LYS A 20 2.32 15.52 15.00
CA LYS A 20 1.75 15.50 16.36
C LYS A 20 0.68 16.56 16.60
N THR A 21 0.64 17.63 15.81
CA THR A 21 -0.42 18.65 15.88
C THR A 21 -1.62 18.32 15.01
N HIS A 22 -1.49 17.46 14.00
CA HIS A 22 -2.59 17.07 13.09
C HIS A 22 -3.09 15.64 13.30
N ALA A 23 -2.25 14.72 13.79
CA ALA A 23 -2.66 13.35 14.04
C ALA A 23 -3.61 13.31 15.24
N GLY A 24 -4.91 13.46 14.96
CA GLY A 24 -5.94 12.99 15.86
C GLY A 24 -5.79 11.49 16.11
N PRO A 25 -6.35 10.96 17.20
CA PRO A 25 -6.29 9.54 17.47
C PRO A 25 -7.02 8.80 16.34
N ASN A 26 -6.27 8.06 15.52
CA ASN A 26 -6.83 6.94 14.76
C ASN A 26 -7.21 5.85 15.76
N ALA A 27 -8.29 6.10 16.50
CA ALA A 27 -8.77 5.21 17.52
C ALA A 27 -9.11 3.87 16.86
N PHE A 28 -8.45 2.81 17.34
CA PHE A 28 -8.64 1.47 16.82
C PHE A 28 -10.13 1.09 16.73
N ASP A 29 -10.90 1.43 17.76
CA ASP A 29 -12.33 1.14 17.83
C ASP A 29 -13.13 1.87 16.73
N LYS A 30 -12.78 3.12 16.44
CA LYS A 30 -13.42 3.89 15.37
C LYS A 30 -13.09 3.27 14.01
N SER A 31 -11.82 2.93 13.77
CA SER A 31 -11.38 2.27 12.53
C SER A 31 -12.10 0.93 12.34
N SER A 32 -12.09 0.08 13.36
CA SER A 32 -12.76 -1.23 13.36
C SER A 32 -14.26 -1.11 13.15
N TYR A 33 -14.90 -0.12 13.79
CA TYR A 33 -16.31 0.16 13.58
C TYR A 33 -16.61 0.54 12.13
N LEU A 34 -15.84 1.44 11.53
CA LEU A 34 -16.01 1.84 10.12
C LEU A 34 -15.84 0.63 9.18
N ILE A 35 -14.81 -0.18 9.38
CA ILE A 35 -14.60 -1.41 8.60
C ILE A 35 -15.80 -2.35 8.74
N SER A 36 -16.34 -2.52 9.96
CA SER A 36 -17.55 -3.34 10.19
C SER A 36 -18.81 -2.83 9.48
N LYS A 37 -18.81 -1.56 9.03
CA LYS A 37 -19.89 -0.95 8.24
C LYS A 37 -19.61 -0.97 6.74
N GLY A 38 -18.55 -1.63 6.29
CA GLY A 38 -18.19 -1.76 4.87
C GLY A 38 -17.33 -0.62 4.34
N PHE A 39 -16.82 0.27 5.20
CA PHE A 39 -15.78 1.22 4.80
C PHE A 39 -14.45 0.48 4.64
N GLN A 40 -13.59 1.00 3.76
CA GLN A 40 -12.24 0.47 3.55
C GLN A 40 -11.25 1.13 4.52
N PRO A 41 -10.11 0.47 4.84
CA PRO A 41 -9.04 1.09 5.58
C PRO A 41 -8.58 2.38 4.91
N GLN A 42 -8.57 3.49 5.67
CA GLN A 42 -8.10 4.78 5.21
C GLN A 42 -6.77 5.10 5.91
N TYR A 43 -5.74 5.35 5.10
CA TYR A 43 -4.45 5.78 5.58
C TYR A 43 -4.21 7.19 5.07
N MET A 44 -4.03 8.13 6.00
CA MET A 44 -3.66 9.51 5.67
C MET A 44 -2.21 9.50 5.20
N ARG A 45 -1.99 9.31 3.91
CA ARG A 45 -0.71 9.45 3.19
C ARG A 45 -0.93 9.44 1.69
N ASN A 46 0.02 10.00 0.94
CA ASN A 46 -0.01 9.84 -0.51
C ASN A 46 0.21 8.37 -0.88
N MET A 47 -0.39 7.98 -2.01
CA MET A 47 -0.27 6.64 -2.55
C MET A 47 0.18 6.71 -4.00
N LEU A 48 1.10 5.81 -4.36
CA LEU A 48 1.43 5.48 -5.74
C LEU A 48 0.91 4.06 -5.99
N GLN A 49 -0.14 3.95 -6.80
CA GLN A 49 -0.73 2.68 -7.21
C GLN A 49 -0.05 2.26 -8.51
N LYS A 50 0.90 1.33 -8.41
CA LYS A 50 1.60 0.75 -9.55
C LYS A 50 0.73 -0.30 -10.22
N ASN A 51 0.53 -0.17 -11.52
CA ASN A 51 -0.29 -1.09 -12.29
C ASN A 51 0.43 -2.41 -12.54
N ASN A 52 -0.18 -3.52 -12.16
CA ASN A 52 0.42 -4.86 -12.29
C ASN A 52 0.21 -5.47 -13.69
N GLY A 53 -0.59 -4.83 -14.55
CA GLY A 53 -0.87 -5.29 -15.91
C GLY A 53 -1.94 -6.39 -16.02
N ASP A 54 -2.53 -6.81 -14.89
CA ASP A 54 -3.55 -7.85 -14.77
C ASP A 54 -4.90 -7.31 -14.24
N GLY A 55 -5.07 -5.99 -14.26
CA GLY A 55 -6.24 -5.31 -13.70
C GLY A 55 -6.15 -5.02 -12.20
N THR A 56 -5.04 -5.41 -11.55
CA THR A 56 -4.75 -5.07 -10.15
C THR A 56 -3.69 -3.98 -10.03
N PHE A 57 -3.60 -3.37 -8.85
CA PHE A 57 -2.59 -2.37 -8.50
C PHE A 57 -1.88 -2.75 -7.20
N SER A 58 -0.61 -2.37 -7.11
CA SER A 58 0.19 -2.44 -5.89
C SER A 58 0.38 -1.04 -5.32
N GLU A 59 -0.01 -0.81 -4.07
CA GLU A 59 0.26 0.45 -3.39
C GLU A 59 1.74 0.47 -2.94
N ILE A 60 2.51 1.44 -3.44
CA ILE A 60 3.95 1.53 -3.20
C ILE A 60 4.42 2.91 -2.73
N GLY A 61 3.53 3.83 -2.32
CA GLY A 61 3.85 5.23 -2.03
C GLY A 61 4.96 5.44 -1.00
N GLN A 62 5.01 4.62 0.05
CA GLN A 62 6.10 4.64 1.04
C GLN A 62 7.42 4.14 0.46
N MET A 63 7.40 3.00 -0.24
CA MET A 63 8.59 2.44 -0.90
C MET A 63 9.12 3.38 -2.00
N ALA A 64 8.21 4.05 -2.70
CA ALA A 64 8.48 5.04 -3.72
C ALA A 64 9.04 6.35 -3.16
N GLY A 65 8.89 6.61 -1.84
CA GLY A 65 9.43 7.82 -1.20
C GLY A 65 8.56 9.08 -1.31
N ILE A 66 7.28 8.94 -1.67
CA ILE A 66 6.37 10.08 -1.91
C ILE A 66 5.25 10.21 -0.87
N SER A 67 5.22 9.36 0.16
CA SER A 67 4.06 9.21 1.06
C SER A 67 3.75 10.43 1.93
N ASN A 68 4.73 11.30 2.15
CA ASN A 68 4.66 12.40 3.11
C ASN A 68 4.99 13.73 2.43
N THR A 69 3.99 14.58 2.21
CA THR A 69 4.17 15.91 1.60
C THR A 69 3.26 16.97 2.21
N ASP A 70 2.83 16.78 3.46
CA ASP A 70 1.92 17.67 4.17
C ASP A 70 0.60 17.90 3.41
N TRP A 71 0.05 19.12 3.49
CA TRP A 71 -1.27 19.48 2.98
C TRP A 71 -1.26 19.66 1.45
N SER A 72 -1.37 18.54 0.77
CA SER A 72 -1.10 18.40 -0.66
C SER A 72 -2.34 18.66 -1.54
N TRP A 73 -2.21 19.42 -2.63
CA TRP A 73 -3.35 19.83 -3.47
C TRP A 73 -3.31 19.36 -4.92
N ALA A 74 -2.14 19.39 -5.56
CA ALA A 74 -1.99 19.04 -6.97
C ALA A 74 -0.82 18.09 -7.18
N ALA A 75 -1.06 16.93 -7.80
CA ALA A 75 -0.03 16.00 -8.24
C ALA A 75 0.19 16.15 -9.74
N LEU A 76 1.36 16.65 -10.13
CA LEU A 76 1.77 16.82 -11.51
C LEU A 76 2.86 15.81 -11.86
N MET A 77 2.48 14.79 -12.64
CA MET A 77 3.38 13.75 -13.13
C MET A 77 3.87 14.12 -14.53
N CYS A 78 5.13 14.57 -14.64
CA CYS A 78 5.70 15.13 -15.86
C CYS A 78 7.20 14.82 -15.93
N ASP A 79 7.74 14.60 -17.12
CA ASP A 79 9.19 14.45 -17.34
C ASP A 79 9.80 15.85 -17.42
N PHE A 80 10.33 16.36 -16.30
CA PHE A 80 10.78 17.76 -16.19
C PHE A 80 12.23 17.94 -16.65
N ASP A 81 13.07 16.92 -16.58
CA ASP A 81 14.46 16.98 -17.01
C ASP A 81 14.71 16.38 -18.40
N GLY A 82 13.71 15.72 -18.99
CA GLY A 82 13.75 15.13 -20.31
C GLY A 82 14.49 13.78 -20.35
N ASP A 83 14.68 13.11 -19.21
CA ASP A 83 15.40 11.83 -19.09
C ASP A 83 14.59 10.60 -19.51
N MET A 84 13.37 10.81 -20.01
CA MET A 84 12.38 9.79 -20.41
C MET A 84 11.60 9.17 -19.24
N LYS A 85 11.73 9.69 -18.01
CA LYS A 85 10.93 9.27 -16.86
C LYS A 85 10.13 10.44 -16.34
N LYS A 86 8.94 10.15 -15.81
CA LYS A 86 8.12 11.19 -15.19
C LYS A 86 8.54 11.39 -13.74
N ASP A 87 8.80 12.64 -13.42
CA ASP A 87 8.97 13.20 -12.09
C ASP A 87 7.62 13.60 -11.50
N LEU A 88 7.60 13.95 -10.22
CA LEU A 88 6.40 14.32 -9.49
C LEU A 88 6.57 15.66 -8.78
N TYR A 89 5.76 16.63 -9.17
CA TYR A 89 5.57 17.86 -8.42
C TYR A 89 4.27 17.79 -7.59
N ILE A 90 4.34 18.24 -6.34
CA ILE A 90 3.21 18.33 -5.43
C ILE A 90 3.11 19.74 -4.83
N SER A 91 1.99 20.42 -5.08
CA SER A 91 1.72 21.72 -4.46
C SER A 91 1.21 21.57 -3.02
N ASN A 92 1.59 22.49 -2.12
CA ASN A 92 1.42 22.34 -0.69
C ASN A 92 1.02 23.64 0.05
N GLY A 93 0.48 23.50 1.25
CA GLY A 93 0.20 24.57 2.21
C GLY A 93 -1.29 24.73 2.51
N PHE A 94 -1.61 25.39 3.62
CA PHE A 94 -3.01 25.56 4.04
C PHE A 94 -3.23 26.89 4.76
N VAL A 95 -4.16 27.72 4.27
CA VAL A 95 -4.38 29.08 4.80
C VAL A 95 -4.94 29.05 6.22
N LYS A 96 -5.90 28.16 6.48
CA LYS A 96 -6.66 28.09 7.73
C LYS A 96 -6.83 26.66 8.16
N ASP A 97 -5.85 26.18 8.93
CA ASP A 97 -5.88 24.83 9.45
C ASP A 97 -6.88 24.68 10.59
N PHE A 98 -8.02 24.09 10.25
CA PHE A 98 -9.06 23.77 11.22
C PHE A 98 -8.84 22.39 11.89
N SER A 99 -7.89 21.59 11.37
CA SER A 99 -7.60 20.23 11.85
C SER A 99 -6.54 20.19 12.96
N ASP A 100 -5.79 21.28 13.14
CA ASP A 100 -4.85 21.47 14.24
C ASP A 100 -5.49 21.19 15.61
N LEU A 101 -4.83 20.35 16.42
CA LEU A 101 -5.33 19.89 17.71
C LEU A 101 -5.47 21.03 18.73
N ASP A 102 -4.55 21.99 18.76
CA ASP A 102 -4.64 23.14 19.67
C ASP A 102 -5.82 24.04 19.29
N PHE A 103 -6.03 24.24 17.99
CA PHE A 103 -7.21 24.94 17.48
C PHE A 103 -8.52 24.21 17.77
N MET A 104 -8.54 22.87 17.69
CA MET A 104 -9.72 22.07 18.07
C MET A 104 -10.05 22.21 19.56
N VAL A 105 -9.04 22.22 20.44
CA VAL A 105 -9.24 22.47 21.88
C VAL A 105 -9.82 23.87 22.10
N TYR A 106 -9.21 24.89 21.49
CA TYR A 106 -9.69 26.27 21.56
C TYR A 106 -11.16 26.41 21.08
N SER A 107 -11.50 25.77 19.96
CA SER A 107 -12.85 25.79 19.39
C SER A 107 -13.86 25.08 20.30
N THR A 108 -13.46 23.98 20.92
CA THR A 108 -14.29 23.24 21.88
C THR A 108 -14.56 24.07 23.13
N ASP A 109 -13.55 24.75 23.67
CA ASP A 109 -13.71 25.64 24.83
C ASP A 109 -14.67 26.79 24.53
N LYS A 110 -14.58 27.41 23.35
CA LYS A 110 -15.55 28.44 22.91
C LYS A 110 -16.98 27.90 22.89
N LEU A 111 -17.19 26.70 22.34
CA LEU A 111 -18.51 26.06 22.31
C LEU A 111 -19.05 25.79 23.73
N ILE A 112 -18.20 25.38 24.66
CA ILE A 112 -18.56 25.16 26.07
C ILE A 112 -18.98 26.48 26.74
N LYS A 113 -18.19 27.55 26.59
CA LYS A 113 -18.51 28.89 27.11
C LYS A 113 -19.85 29.39 26.59
N LYS A 114 -20.07 29.28 25.27
CA LYS A 114 -21.34 29.67 24.64
C LYS A 114 -22.54 28.91 25.23
N ARG A 115 -22.40 27.60 25.47
CA ARG A 115 -23.45 26.77 26.10
C ARG A 115 -23.74 27.17 27.55
N LYS A 116 -22.76 27.74 28.25
CA LYS A 116 -22.91 28.29 29.61
C LYS A 116 -23.46 29.73 29.62
N GLY A 117 -23.71 30.33 28.46
CA GLY A 117 -24.12 31.73 28.35
C GLY A 117 -22.99 32.72 28.65
N GLU A 118 -21.74 32.25 28.69
CA GLU A 118 -20.56 33.08 28.84
C GLU A 118 -20.16 33.70 27.49
N ASP A 119 -19.40 34.80 27.54
CA ASP A 119 -18.79 35.34 26.34
C ASP A 119 -17.85 34.31 25.70
N SER A 120 -18.13 33.98 24.46
CA SER A 120 -17.39 33.01 23.65
C SER A 120 -16.66 33.70 22.51
N GLY A 121 -16.50 35.02 22.55
CA GLY A 121 -15.82 35.81 21.53
C GLY A 121 -16.52 35.81 20.17
N THR A 122 -15.87 36.40 19.17
CA THR A 122 -16.45 36.56 17.82
C THR A 122 -16.07 35.42 16.87
N PHE A 123 -16.70 35.41 15.70
CA PHE A 123 -16.35 34.50 14.63
C PHE A 123 -14.99 34.88 14.01
N GLU A 124 -14.73 36.18 13.86
CA GLU A 124 -13.49 36.73 13.33
C GLU A 124 -12.28 36.32 14.19
N GLU A 125 -12.39 36.44 15.52
CA GLU A 125 -11.35 35.96 16.45
C GLU A 125 -11.08 34.46 16.30
N THR A 126 -12.11 33.68 15.95
CA THR A 126 -11.96 32.24 15.72
C THR A 126 -11.16 31.97 14.45
N ILE A 127 -11.45 32.70 13.37
CA ILE A 127 -10.67 32.62 12.12
C ILE A 127 -9.22 33.07 12.35
N GLU A 128 -8.99 34.13 13.13
CA GLU A 128 -7.64 34.61 13.43
C GLU A 128 -6.80 33.58 14.20
N LYS A 129 -7.44 32.73 15.00
CA LYS A 129 -6.78 31.67 15.78
C LYS A 129 -6.48 30.40 15.00
N MET A 130 -7.07 30.21 13.81
CA MET A 130 -6.73 29.09 12.93
C MET A 130 -5.29 29.25 12.42
N PRO A 131 -4.40 28.28 12.66
CA PRO A 131 -3.03 28.28 12.14
C PRO A 131 -2.98 28.34 10.62
N THR A 132 -1.81 28.72 10.11
CA THR A 132 -1.51 28.72 8.68
C THR A 132 -0.29 27.83 8.45
N ILE A 133 -0.42 26.85 7.56
CA ILE A 133 0.67 25.99 7.12
C ILE A 133 1.26 26.61 5.85
N LYS A 134 2.44 27.22 5.97
CA LYS A 134 3.18 27.80 4.86
C LYS A 134 4.47 27.03 4.65
N LEU A 135 4.46 26.13 3.67
CA LEU A 135 5.54 25.18 3.39
C LEU A 135 5.98 25.34 1.93
N SER A 136 7.16 24.82 1.58
CA SER A 136 7.51 24.67 0.18
C SER A 136 6.65 23.58 -0.46
N ASP A 137 6.45 23.71 -1.76
CA ASP A 137 6.00 22.59 -2.58
C ASP A 137 7.06 21.48 -2.61
N TYR A 138 6.69 20.32 -3.11
CA TYR A 138 7.61 19.20 -3.28
C TYR A 138 7.88 18.93 -4.75
N MET A 139 9.14 18.67 -5.07
CA MET A 139 9.56 18.11 -6.34
C MET A 139 10.35 16.82 -6.11
N PHE A 140 9.99 15.80 -6.85
CA PHE A 140 10.56 14.47 -6.76
C PHE A 140 11.06 14.00 -8.11
N HIS A 141 12.36 13.73 -8.20
CA HIS A 141 12.98 13.13 -9.38
C HIS A 141 12.82 11.61 -9.36
N ASN A 142 12.49 11.00 -10.49
CA ASN A 142 12.33 9.55 -10.61
C ASN A 142 13.67 8.86 -10.94
N ASP A 143 14.42 8.45 -9.92
CA ASP A 143 15.76 7.88 -10.11
C ASP A 143 15.70 6.56 -10.90
N SER A 144 14.79 5.65 -10.54
CA SER A 144 14.51 4.41 -11.29
C SER A 144 13.31 3.65 -10.73
N ALA A 145 12.62 2.88 -11.58
CA ALA A 145 11.58 1.93 -11.18
C ALA A 145 10.45 2.50 -10.29
N GLY A 146 10.17 3.80 -10.38
CA GLY A 146 9.18 4.48 -9.54
C GLY A 146 9.65 4.75 -8.11
N ILE A 147 10.96 4.75 -7.87
CA ILE A 147 11.59 5.25 -6.66
C ILE A 147 11.96 6.71 -6.89
N PHE A 148 11.43 7.57 -6.02
CA PHE A 148 11.52 9.00 -6.14
C PHE A 148 12.42 9.58 -5.05
N ARG A 149 13.21 10.59 -5.44
CA ARG A 149 14.07 11.35 -4.53
C ARG A 149 13.61 12.80 -4.49
N ASN A 150 13.49 13.36 -3.29
CA ASN A 150 13.14 14.76 -3.12
C ASN A 150 14.28 15.67 -3.63
N VAL A 151 14.01 16.44 -4.68
CA VAL A 151 14.92 17.39 -5.33
C VAL A 151 14.43 18.83 -5.20
N THR A 152 13.43 19.10 -4.36
CA THR A 152 12.80 20.41 -4.16
C THR A 152 13.81 21.56 -4.06
N LYS A 153 14.85 21.41 -3.24
CA LYS A 153 15.88 22.43 -3.08
C LYS A 153 16.82 22.49 -4.28
N GLU A 154 17.20 21.34 -4.83
CA GLU A 154 18.13 21.23 -5.96
C GLU A 154 17.55 21.91 -7.21
N TRP A 155 16.24 21.78 -7.43
CA TRP A 155 15.51 22.36 -8.56
C TRP A 155 14.89 23.74 -8.25
N GLY A 156 15.23 24.34 -7.10
CA GLY A 156 14.87 25.73 -6.80
C GLY A 156 13.43 25.98 -6.34
N LEU A 157 12.71 24.93 -5.94
CA LEU A 157 11.30 24.99 -5.49
C LEU A 157 11.13 25.07 -3.96
N ALA A 158 12.22 25.27 -3.21
CA ALA A 158 12.21 25.29 -1.74
C ALA A 158 11.63 26.58 -1.12
N LYS A 159 11.02 27.47 -1.91
CA LYS A 159 10.43 28.71 -1.39
C LYS A 159 9.11 28.38 -0.68
N PRO A 160 8.95 28.74 0.61
CA PRO A 160 7.68 28.50 1.30
C PRO A 160 6.56 29.39 0.77
N GLU A 161 5.45 28.78 0.36
CA GLU A 161 4.24 29.44 -0.11
C GLU A 161 2.98 28.66 0.30
N ILE A 162 1.83 29.02 -0.24
CA ILE A 162 0.55 28.33 0.02
C ILE A 162 -0.07 28.05 -1.33
N ALA A 163 0.33 26.96 -1.95
CA ALA A 163 -0.01 26.61 -3.31
C ALA A 163 -1.21 25.66 -3.35
N SER A 164 -2.38 26.22 -3.63
CA SER A 164 -3.65 25.48 -3.68
C SER A 164 -3.94 24.84 -5.04
N GLY A 165 -3.11 25.09 -6.06
CA GLY A 165 -3.25 24.51 -7.38
C GLY A 165 -1.99 24.74 -8.22
N ALA A 166 -1.80 23.91 -9.24
CA ALA A 166 -0.65 24.03 -10.13
C ALA A 166 -0.95 23.43 -11.50
N ALA A 167 -0.21 23.89 -12.51
CA ALA A 167 -0.24 23.39 -13.86
C ALA A 167 1.18 23.34 -14.44
N TYR A 168 1.38 22.54 -15.47
CA TYR A 168 2.58 22.61 -16.30
C TYR A 168 2.22 22.92 -17.76
N ALA A 169 3.12 23.62 -18.44
CA ALA A 169 3.03 23.94 -19.86
C ALA A 169 4.43 24.29 -20.40
N ASP A 170 4.67 24.09 -21.69
CA ASP A 170 5.87 24.59 -22.38
C ASP A 170 5.57 26.04 -22.83
N LEU A 171 5.86 27.04 -21.98
CA LEU A 171 5.39 28.42 -22.16
C LEU A 171 6.23 29.18 -23.20
N ASP A 172 7.52 28.87 -23.32
CA ASP A 172 8.43 29.51 -24.26
C ASP A 172 8.69 28.67 -25.53
N ASN A 173 8.08 27.49 -25.64
CA ASN A 173 8.13 26.56 -26.78
C ASN A 173 9.52 25.96 -27.02
N ASP A 174 10.32 25.79 -25.98
CA ASP A 174 11.64 25.20 -26.10
C ASP A 174 11.66 23.67 -25.88
N GLY A 175 10.58 23.10 -25.35
CA GLY A 175 10.37 21.66 -25.22
C GLY A 175 10.61 21.07 -23.83
N ASP A 176 11.03 21.88 -22.85
CA ASP A 176 10.88 21.53 -21.44
C ASP A 176 9.60 22.13 -20.84
N MET A 177 9.15 21.58 -19.71
CA MET A 177 7.85 21.95 -19.14
C MET A 177 8.05 22.88 -17.96
N ASP A 178 7.50 24.09 -18.07
CA ASP A 178 7.43 25.08 -17.00
C ASP A 178 6.34 24.71 -15.98
N ILE A 179 6.46 25.28 -14.78
CA ILE A 179 5.47 25.11 -13.70
C ILE A 179 4.79 26.44 -13.38
N ILE A 180 3.46 26.42 -13.34
CA ILE A 180 2.62 27.54 -12.93
C ILE A 180 1.97 27.16 -11.60
N VAL A 181 2.14 28.00 -10.58
CA VAL A 181 1.65 27.74 -9.22
C VAL A 181 0.63 28.80 -8.83
N ASN A 182 -0.55 28.36 -8.40
CA ASN A 182 -1.60 29.24 -7.90
C ASN A 182 -1.50 29.38 -6.38
N ASN A 183 -0.95 30.51 -5.93
CA ASN A 183 -0.77 30.80 -4.52
C ASN A 183 -2.00 31.46 -3.90
N SER A 184 -2.49 30.90 -2.79
CA SER A 184 -3.58 31.47 -2.02
C SER A 184 -3.20 32.83 -1.43
N ASN A 185 -4.03 33.85 -1.69
CA ASN A 185 -3.87 35.24 -1.22
C ASN A 185 -2.53 35.89 -1.65
N GLN A 186 -1.89 35.40 -2.70
CA GLN A 186 -0.63 35.92 -3.23
C GLN A 186 -0.65 35.89 -4.77
N PHE A 187 0.37 36.46 -5.40
CA PHE A 187 0.55 36.34 -6.84
C PHE A 187 0.88 34.89 -7.22
N ALA A 188 0.41 34.47 -8.40
CA ALA A 188 0.81 33.22 -8.99
C ALA A 188 2.33 33.18 -9.23
N GLY A 189 2.93 32.02 -9.02
CA GLY A 189 4.31 31.73 -9.37
C GLY A 189 4.42 31.17 -10.79
N VAL A 190 5.50 31.52 -11.48
CA VAL A 190 5.89 30.88 -12.74
C VAL A 190 7.36 30.49 -12.60
N TYR A 191 7.63 29.19 -12.69
CA TYR A 191 8.96 28.62 -12.64
C TYR A 191 9.35 28.21 -14.06
N ARG A 192 10.30 28.96 -14.63
CA ARG A 192 10.87 28.62 -15.93
C ARG A 192 11.77 27.40 -15.79
N ASN A 193 11.48 26.35 -16.53
CA ASN A 193 12.36 25.21 -16.63
C ASN A 193 13.51 25.56 -17.60
N ASN A 194 14.73 25.10 -17.28
CA ASN A 194 15.89 25.32 -18.15
C ASN A 194 16.66 24.01 -18.33
N SER A 195 15.98 22.88 -18.12
CA SER A 195 16.60 21.55 -18.20
C SER A 195 17.10 21.30 -19.62
N ARG A 196 16.45 21.87 -20.63
CA ARG A 196 16.92 21.72 -22.00
C ARG A 196 18.23 22.46 -22.26
N GLU A 197 18.43 23.67 -21.75
CA GLU A 197 19.71 24.37 -21.91
C GLU A 197 20.84 23.71 -21.11
N LEU A 198 20.53 23.15 -19.94
CA LEU A 198 21.48 22.50 -19.05
C LEU A 198 21.86 21.12 -19.57
N GLU A 199 20.88 20.26 -19.81
CA GLU A 199 21.08 18.87 -20.16
C GLU A 199 21.20 18.66 -21.66
N LYS A 200 20.52 19.48 -22.50
CA LYS A 200 20.41 19.28 -23.96
C LYS A 200 19.72 17.97 -24.31
N ASN A 201 18.65 17.66 -23.60
CA ASN A 201 17.77 16.55 -23.94
C ASN A 201 16.87 16.93 -25.11
N ASN A 202 16.49 15.93 -25.88
CA ASN A 202 15.58 16.06 -27.01
C ASN A 202 14.15 15.80 -26.55
N TYR A 203 13.18 16.27 -27.32
CA TYR A 203 11.76 16.11 -27.00
C TYR A 203 10.92 15.82 -28.24
N ILE A 204 9.67 15.40 -28.05
CA ILE A 204 8.64 15.44 -29.07
C ILE A 204 7.33 15.92 -28.44
N ARG A 205 6.70 16.91 -29.08
CA ARG A 205 5.39 17.43 -28.69
C ARG A 205 4.33 16.90 -29.64
N ILE A 206 3.20 16.47 -29.10
CA ILE A 206 2.11 15.84 -29.86
C ILE A 206 0.83 16.59 -29.56
N LYS A 207 0.36 17.36 -30.56
CA LYS A 207 -0.93 18.04 -30.52
C LYS A 207 -1.98 17.16 -31.20
N LEU A 208 -3.04 16.83 -30.47
CA LEU A 208 -4.14 16.04 -30.98
C LEU A 208 -5.25 16.94 -31.51
N GLU A 209 -5.71 16.67 -32.73
CA GLU A 209 -6.92 17.23 -33.32
C GLU A 209 -7.94 16.11 -33.46
N GLY A 210 -8.82 15.96 -32.47
CA GLY A 210 -9.81 14.89 -32.45
C GLY A 210 -11.01 15.15 -33.38
N SER A 211 -11.90 14.17 -33.47
CA SER A 211 -13.05 14.15 -34.37
C SER A 211 -14.38 14.45 -33.67
N GLY A 212 -15.36 14.92 -34.46
CA GLY A 212 -16.73 15.11 -33.99
C GLY A 212 -16.83 16.12 -32.84
N LYS A 213 -17.41 15.69 -31.71
CA LYS A 213 -17.54 16.52 -30.49
C LYS A 213 -16.28 16.50 -29.62
N ASN A 214 -15.34 15.58 -29.86
CA ASN A 214 -14.12 15.42 -29.09
C ASN A 214 -12.95 16.10 -29.80
N THR A 215 -13.04 17.41 -30.05
CA THR A 215 -12.05 18.14 -30.87
C THR A 215 -10.64 18.15 -30.29
N ASN A 216 -10.51 17.93 -28.97
CA ASN A 216 -9.22 17.88 -28.28
C ASN A 216 -8.67 16.45 -28.11
N GLY A 217 -9.37 15.43 -28.64
CA GLY A 217 -8.92 14.05 -28.53
C GLY A 217 -8.88 13.49 -27.11
N ILE A 218 -9.73 13.98 -26.20
CA ILE A 218 -9.78 13.54 -24.80
C ILE A 218 -9.96 12.03 -24.72
N GLY A 219 -9.15 11.37 -23.89
CA GLY A 219 -9.11 9.92 -23.76
C GLY A 219 -8.24 9.19 -24.78
N ALA A 220 -7.64 9.88 -25.75
CA ALA A 220 -6.65 9.26 -26.63
C ALA A 220 -5.39 8.89 -25.85
N ARG A 221 -4.85 7.70 -26.12
CA ARG A 221 -3.59 7.20 -25.56
C ARG A 221 -2.48 7.32 -26.60
N VAL A 222 -1.36 7.88 -26.20
CA VAL A 222 -0.17 8.03 -27.05
C VAL A 222 0.98 7.23 -26.45
N ASN A 223 1.48 6.29 -27.24
CA ASN A 223 2.70 5.54 -26.99
C ASN A 223 3.82 6.08 -27.89
N VAL A 224 4.93 6.50 -27.30
CA VAL A 224 6.16 6.88 -28.00
C VAL A 224 7.20 5.79 -27.74
N TYR A 225 7.62 5.11 -28.81
CA TYR A 225 8.65 4.08 -28.76
C TYR A 225 9.99 4.67 -29.19
N CYS A 226 10.97 4.66 -28.30
CA CYS A 226 12.27 5.27 -28.53
C CYS A 226 13.33 4.57 -27.67
N ASN A 227 14.46 4.18 -28.27
CA ASN A 227 15.58 3.53 -27.57
C ASN A 227 15.20 2.27 -26.77
N GLY A 228 14.18 1.54 -27.20
CA GLY A 228 13.66 0.36 -26.48
C GLY A 228 12.68 0.68 -25.35
N GLU A 229 12.45 1.95 -25.04
CA GLU A 229 11.45 2.40 -24.07
C GLU A 229 10.08 2.61 -24.72
N ASN A 230 9.03 2.49 -23.91
CA ASN A 230 7.64 2.75 -24.29
C ASN A 230 7.07 3.83 -23.36
N LEU A 231 7.13 5.08 -23.79
CA LEU A 231 6.63 6.23 -23.05
C LEU A 231 5.13 6.39 -23.32
N VAL A 232 4.35 6.52 -22.27
CA VAL A 232 2.87 6.54 -22.40
C VAL A 232 2.29 7.77 -21.72
N GLN A 233 1.43 8.46 -22.45
CA GLN A 233 0.55 9.49 -21.91
C GLN A 233 -0.86 9.34 -22.46
N GLU A 234 -1.84 9.79 -21.68
CA GLU A 234 -3.23 9.88 -22.10
C GLU A 234 -3.67 11.33 -22.09
N GLN A 235 -4.52 11.69 -23.05
CA GLN A 235 -5.08 13.03 -23.21
C GLN A 235 -6.15 13.28 -22.14
N TYR A 236 -5.68 13.54 -20.92
CA TYR A 236 -6.47 13.95 -19.76
C TYR A 236 -5.77 15.14 -19.08
N PRO A 237 -6.18 16.38 -19.42
CA PRO A 237 -5.50 17.58 -18.94
C PRO A 237 -5.89 17.97 -17.50
N VAL A 238 -6.93 17.38 -16.93
CA VAL A 238 -7.38 17.72 -15.56
C VAL A 238 -6.47 17.03 -14.55
N ARG A 239 -5.66 17.83 -13.83
CA ARG A 239 -4.74 17.37 -12.78
C ARG A 239 -4.74 18.36 -11.63
N GLY A 240 -4.84 17.86 -10.40
CA GLY A 240 -4.80 18.67 -9.18
C GLY A 240 -6.08 19.45 -8.88
N TYR A 241 -6.14 20.04 -7.69
CA TYR A 241 -7.29 20.81 -7.22
C TYR A 241 -7.54 22.03 -8.11
N GLN A 242 -8.75 22.11 -8.68
CA GLN A 242 -9.21 23.20 -9.55
C GLN A 242 -8.22 23.62 -10.67
N SER A 243 -7.45 22.66 -11.17
CA SER A 243 -6.34 22.92 -12.09
C SER A 243 -6.43 22.05 -13.36
N SER A 244 -5.76 22.51 -14.42
CA SER A 244 -5.64 21.82 -15.70
C SER A 244 -4.28 22.14 -16.33
N VAL A 245 -3.71 21.20 -17.07
CA VAL A 245 -2.41 21.34 -17.75
C VAL A 245 -2.57 21.56 -19.25
N ASP A 246 -1.45 21.83 -19.94
CA ASP A 246 -1.41 21.97 -21.40
C ASP A 246 -2.00 20.72 -22.10
N MET A 247 -2.71 20.96 -23.21
CA MET A 247 -3.30 19.90 -24.04
C MET A 247 -2.31 19.33 -25.06
N VAL A 248 -1.13 19.91 -25.20
CA VAL A 248 -0.05 19.33 -26.01
C VAL A 248 0.74 18.36 -25.15
N LEU A 249 0.76 17.08 -25.55
CA LEU A 249 1.52 16.06 -24.84
C LEU A 249 3.01 16.24 -25.15
N ASN A 250 3.83 16.44 -24.12
CA ASN A 250 5.28 16.55 -24.25
C ASN A 250 5.96 15.27 -23.75
N PHE A 251 6.93 14.76 -24.51
CA PHE A 251 7.74 13.60 -24.15
C PHE A 251 9.21 13.98 -24.23
N GLY A 252 9.92 13.86 -23.11
CA GLY A 252 11.39 13.85 -23.11
C GLY A 252 11.90 12.58 -23.79
N LEU A 253 13.01 12.72 -24.51
CA LEU A 253 13.63 11.67 -25.33
C LEU A 253 15.11 11.48 -25.02
N GLY A 254 15.61 12.07 -23.93
CA GLY A 254 17.03 12.04 -23.57
C GLY A 254 17.92 12.47 -24.75
N LYS A 255 18.88 11.62 -25.12
CA LYS A 255 19.79 11.87 -26.26
C LYS A 255 19.36 11.25 -27.58
N ALA A 256 18.13 10.75 -27.69
CA ALA A 256 17.68 10.09 -28.91
C ALA A 256 17.66 11.06 -30.10
N ALA A 257 18.21 10.64 -31.25
CA ALA A 257 18.19 11.45 -32.47
C ALA A 257 16.88 11.31 -33.27
N LYS A 258 16.11 10.25 -33.01
CA LYS A 258 14.82 9.97 -33.65
C LYS A 258 13.93 9.14 -32.74
N VAL A 259 12.64 9.18 -33.01
CA VAL A 259 11.62 8.29 -32.43
C VAL A 259 11.33 7.17 -33.41
N ASP A 260 11.37 5.92 -32.95
CA ASP A 260 11.16 4.75 -33.81
C ASP A 260 9.73 4.70 -34.31
N SER A 261 8.77 4.84 -33.40
CA SER A 261 7.36 4.98 -33.76
C SER A 261 6.52 5.66 -32.69
N ILE A 262 5.44 6.29 -33.12
CA ILE A 262 4.42 6.89 -32.26
C ILE A 262 3.10 6.23 -32.61
N ARG A 263 2.46 5.57 -31.63
CA ARG A 263 1.12 5.00 -31.77
C ARG A 263 0.13 5.86 -31.00
N ILE A 264 -0.91 6.30 -31.68
CA ILE A 264 -2.03 7.02 -31.09
C ILE A 264 -3.25 6.10 -31.16
N VAL A 265 -3.84 5.77 -30.02
CA VAL A 265 -5.10 5.02 -29.93
C VAL A 265 -6.18 6.00 -29.48
N TRP A 266 -7.19 6.17 -30.32
CA TRP A 266 -8.30 7.07 -30.08
C TRP A 266 -9.44 6.33 -29.35
N PRO A 267 -10.31 7.04 -28.59
CA PRO A 267 -11.44 6.42 -27.89
C PRO A 267 -12.45 5.69 -28.79
N GLU A 268 -12.42 5.94 -30.10
CA GLU A 268 -13.38 5.44 -31.10
C GLU A 268 -12.95 4.13 -31.75
N GLU A 269 -12.13 3.30 -31.07
CA GLU A 269 -11.55 2.06 -31.63
C GLU A 269 -10.78 2.30 -32.94
N LYS A 270 -10.07 3.42 -32.99
CA LYS A 270 -9.20 3.77 -34.11
C LYS A 270 -7.79 4.02 -33.62
N ALA A 271 -6.81 3.82 -34.49
CA ALA A 271 -5.43 4.13 -34.20
C ALA A 271 -4.70 4.77 -35.39
N GLN A 272 -3.58 5.40 -35.09
CA GLN A 272 -2.59 5.88 -36.05
C GLN A 272 -1.20 5.42 -35.61
N LEU A 273 -0.35 5.16 -36.59
CA LEU A 273 1.05 4.80 -36.37
C LEU A 273 1.93 5.67 -37.25
N LEU A 274 2.77 6.46 -36.61
CA LEU A 274 3.84 7.23 -37.24
C LEU A 274 5.16 6.50 -37.01
N ARG A 275 6.08 6.52 -37.97
CA ARG A 275 7.38 5.83 -37.90
C ARG A 275 8.49 6.79 -38.28
N ASP A 276 9.68 6.54 -37.73
CA ASP A 276 10.92 7.28 -38.03
C ASP A 276 10.75 8.81 -37.91
N VAL A 277 10.16 9.24 -36.79
CA VAL A 277 9.82 10.64 -36.53
C VAL A 277 11.04 11.39 -36.00
N GLN A 278 11.34 12.56 -36.55
CA GLN A 278 12.44 13.41 -36.07
C GLN A 278 12.11 14.03 -34.70
N VAL A 279 13.13 14.26 -33.88
CA VAL A 279 12.98 14.90 -32.56
C VAL A 279 12.92 16.43 -32.65
N ASN A 280 12.66 17.08 -31.51
CA ASN A 280 12.66 18.53 -31.31
C ASN A 280 11.64 19.28 -32.19
N GLN A 281 10.43 18.75 -32.25
CA GLN A 281 9.34 19.36 -32.99
C GLN A 281 7.99 19.09 -32.33
N THR A 282 7.00 19.86 -32.78
CA THR A 282 5.58 19.61 -32.48
C THR A 282 4.93 18.99 -33.70
N ILE A 283 4.38 17.78 -33.54
CA ILE A 283 3.56 17.12 -34.56
C ILE A 283 2.08 17.32 -34.25
N VAL A 284 1.30 17.54 -35.30
CA VAL A 284 -0.16 17.60 -35.22
C VAL A 284 -0.72 16.29 -35.76
N VAL A 285 -1.51 15.59 -34.95
CA VAL A 285 -2.10 14.30 -35.32
C VAL A 285 -3.61 14.44 -35.34
N LYS A 286 -4.22 14.14 -36.49
CA LYS A 286 -5.66 14.30 -36.72
C LYS A 286 -6.38 12.97 -36.59
N GLY A 287 -7.35 12.88 -35.68
CA GLY A 287 -8.18 11.69 -35.48
C GLY A 287 -9.03 11.31 -36.71
N SER A 288 -9.30 12.28 -37.60
CA SER A 288 -9.95 12.02 -38.90
C SER A 288 -9.13 11.12 -39.83
N GLU A 289 -7.82 11.02 -39.62
CA GLU A 289 -6.90 10.19 -40.40
C GLU A 289 -6.65 8.82 -39.73
N ALA A 290 -7.33 8.54 -38.61
CA ALA A 290 -7.19 7.28 -37.88
C ALA A 290 -7.94 6.14 -38.56
N VAL A 291 -7.33 4.95 -38.53
CA VAL A 291 -7.89 3.72 -39.11
C VAL A 291 -8.47 2.84 -38.00
N PRO A 292 -9.49 2.00 -38.29
CA PRO A 292 -10.02 1.05 -37.31
C PRO A 292 -8.92 0.20 -36.68
N PHE A 293 -8.99 0.02 -35.36
CA PHE A 293 -8.01 -0.70 -34.57
C PHE A 293 -8.70 -1.47 -33.45
N ASN A 294 -8.58 -2.79 -33.49
CA ASN A 294 -8.96 -3.66 -32.39
C ASN A 294 -7.75 -3.85 -31.49
N ALA A 295 -7.83 -3.33 -30.26
CA ALA A 295 -6.81 -3.63 -29.27
C ALA A 295 -6.80 -5.14 -28.99
N PRO A 296 -5.63 -5.80 -28.96
CA PRO A 296 -5.57 -7.16 -28.46
C PRO A 296 -6.03 -7.17 -27.00
N ASP A 297 -6.79 -8.19 -26.60
CA ASP A 297 -7.13 -8.43 -25.21
C ASP A 297 -5.83 -8.41 -24.40
N SER A 298 -5.68 -7.39 -23.56
CA SER A 298 -4.46 -7.16 -22.79
C SER A 298 -4.46 -8.09 -21.59
N VAL A 299 -4.41 -9.39 -21.83
CA VAL A 299 -4.09 -10.37 -20.81
C VAL A 299 -2.59 -10.55 -20.89
N VAL A 300 -1.85 -9.75 -20.11
CA VAL A 300 -0.47 -10.13 -19.82
C VAL A 300 -0.55 -11.42 -19.02
N SER A 301 -0.23 -12.54 -19.67
CA SER A 301 0.07 -13.78 -18.96
C SER A 301 1.30 -13.49 -18.11
N THR A 302 1.08 -13.17 -16.85
CA THR A 302 2.15 -13.21 -15.88
C THR A 302 2.53 -14.68 -15.75
N ASN A 303 3.78 -15.03 -16.06
CA ASN A 303 4.35 -16.33 -15.70
C ASN A 303 4.51 -16.33 -14.17
N ALA A 304 3.39 -16.36 -13.46
CA ALA A 304 3.37 -16.32 -12.02
C ALA A 304 4.11 -17.56 -11.50
N MET A 305 5.17 -17.34 -10.72
CA MET A 305 5.91 -18.44 -10.08
C MET A 305 5.01 -19.23 -9.13
N LEU A 306 3.95 -18.59 -8.63
CA LEU A 306 2.94 -19.16 -7.75
C LEU A 306 1.57 -19.05 -8.42
N ARG A 307 0.75 -20.09 -8.26
CA ARG A 307 -0.67 -20.09 -8.66
C ARG A 307 -1.54 -20.23 -7.43
N SER A 308 -2.66 -19.51 -7.39
CA SER A 308 -3.68 -19.75 -6.38
C SER A 308 -4.26 -21.16 -6.55
N ALA A 309 -4.43 -21.87 -5.44
CA ALA A 309 -5.08 -23.16 -5.38
C ALA A 309 -6.06 -23.17 -4.20
N ASP A 310 -7.32 -23.47 -4.46
CA ASP A 310 -8.31 -23.70 -3.40
C ASP A 310 -8.17 -25.15 -2.92
N ALA A 311 -7.44 -25.34 -1.83
CA ALA A 311 -7.09 -26.67 -1.33
C ALA A 311 -7.82 -27.04 -0.01
N PHE A 312 -8.31 -26.05 0.76
CA PHE A 312 -8.76 -26.29 2.14
C PHE A 312 -10.19 -25.83 2.46
N GLY A 313 -10.83 -25.00 1.62
CA GLY A 313 -12.19 -24.50 1.88
C GLY A 313 -12.39 -23.89 3.27
N MET A 314 -11.30 -23.46 3.92
CA MET A 314 -11.23 -23.09 5.33
C MET A 314 -11.08 -21.59 5.47
N HIS A 315 -11.74 -21.02 6.48
CA HIS A 315 -11.61 -19.62 6.84
C HIS A 315 -11.27 -19.49 8.33
N HIS A 316 -10.02 -19.14 8.64
CA HIS A 316 -9.61 -18.84 10.01
C HIS A 316 -10.37 -17.61 10.48
N THR A 317 -10.96 -17.69 11.66
CA THR A 317 -11.72 -16.57 12.23
C THR A 317 -11.17 -16.29 13.61
N GLU A 318 -10.56 -15.11 13.73
CA GLU A 318 -9.98 -14.68 14.99
C GLU A 318 -11.06 -14.24 15.98
N ASN A 319 -10.75 -14.30 17.27
CA ASN A 319 -11.62 -13.79 18.32
C ASN A 319 -11.75 -12.25 18.25
N ARG A 320 -12.71 -11.70 19.00
CA ARG A 320 -12.92 -10.25 19.11
C ARG A 320 -12.24 -9.69 20.36
N PHE A 321 -10.92 -9.89 20.47
CA PHE A 321 -10.12 -9.26 21.52
C PHE A 321 -9.40 -8.02 21.01
N ASN A 322 -9.21 -7.02 21.88
CA ASN A 322 -8.54 -5.77 21.58
C ASN A 322 -7.42 -5.46 22.58
N ASP A 323 -6.19 -5.86 22.26
CA ASP A 323 -4.99 -5.64 23.06
C ASP A 323 -4.79 -4.17 23.44
N PHE A 324 -5.17 -3.24 22.56
CA PHE A 324 -5.02 -1.82 22.79
C PHE A 324 -5.92 -1.29 23.92
N THR A 325 -6.94 -2.05 24.34
CA THR A 325 -7.75 -1.71 25.52
C THR A 325 -7.07 -2.07 26.83
N VAL A 326 -6.17 -3.07 26.81
CA VAL A 326 -5.33 -3.46 27.93
C VAL A 326 -4.10 -2.55 27.99
N GLN A 327 -3.36 -2.47 26.87
CA GLN A 327 -2.17 -1.63 26.75
C GLN A 327 -2.25 -0.70 25.53
N PRO A 328 -2.65 0.57 25.70
CA PRO A 328 -2.90 1.51 24.61
C PRO A 328 -1.71 1.86 23.71
N LEU A 329 -0.48 1.63 24.18
CA LEU A 329 0.75 1.98 23.44
C LEU A 329 1.35 0.81 22.66
N LEU A 330 0.63 -0.31 22.54
CA LEU A 330 1.06 -1.42 21.68
C LEU A 330 1.08 -1.02 20.21
N LEU A 331 2.03 -1.57 19.46
CA LEU A 331 2.19 -1.31 18.02
C LEU A 331 1.46 -2.34 17.14
N HIS A 332 1.14 -3.51 17.70
CA HIS A 332 0.49 -4.63 16.99
C HIS A 332 -0.23 -5.54 17.99
N TYR A 333 -1.08 -6.42 17.45
CA TYR A 333 -1.74 -7.49 18.19
C TYR A 333 -0.76 -8.58 18.62
N PHE A 334 -0.77 -8.94 19.90
CA PHE A 334 -0.19 -10.15 20.45
C PHE A 334 -1.24 -11.26 20.63
N SER A 335 -2.54 -10.95 20.69
CA SER A 335 -3.65 -11.92 20.74
C SER A 335 -4.05 -12.56 19.40
N ARG A 336 -3.27 -12.32 18.33
CA ARG A 336 -3.61 -12.70 16.95
C ARG A 336 -2.39 -13.20 16.20
N GLN A 337 -1.72 -14.20 16.77
CA GLN A 337 -0.48 -14.73 16.20
C GLN A 337 -0.73 -15.97 15.33
N GLY A 338 -1.93 -16.54 15.40
CA GLY A 338 -2.36 -17.66 14.59
C GLY A 338 -2.85 -17.28 13.17
N PRO A 339 -3.23 -18.29 12.37
CA PRO A 339 -3.08 -19.71 12.69
C PRO A 339 -1.64 -20.19 12.45
N CYS A 340 -1.07 -20.94 13.39
CA CYS A 340 0.17 -21.68 13.14
C CYS A 340 -0.11 -22.90 12.24
N MET A 341 0.88 -23.35 11.46
CA MET A 341 0.73 -24.53 10.59
C MET A 341 1.98 -25.41 10.63
N ALA A 342 1.78 -26.72 10.56
CA ALA A 342 2.82 -27.72 10.34
C ALA A 342 2.28 -28.85 9.46
N LYS A 343 3.19 -29.61 8.87
CA LYS A 343 2.87 -30.76 8.02
C LYS A 343 3.69 -31.99 8.40
N ALA A 344 3.10 -33.17 8.28
CA ALA A 344 3.73 -34.46 8.51
C ALA A 344 2.89 -35.58 7.89
N ASP A 345 3.50 -36.73 7.60
CA ASP A 345 2.78 -37.97 7.28
C ASP A 345 2.33 -38.63 8.59
N ILE A 346 1.09 -38.39 9.00
CA ILE A 346 0.59 -38.81 10.32
C ILE A 346 -0.11 -40.18 10.28
N ASN A 347 -0.38 -40.71 9.08
CA ASN A 347 -1.07 -41.97 8.88
C ASN A 347 -0.21 -43.03 8.15
N LYS A 348 1.04 -42.68 7.80
CA LYS A 348 2.04 -43.51 7.11
C LYS A 348 1.62 -43.92 5.70
N ASP A 349 0.89 -43.07 4.99
CA ASP A 349 0.48 -43.31 3.60
C ASP A 349 1.44 -42.70 2.56
N GLY A 350 2.48 -42.00 3.01
CA GLY A 350 3.51 -41.36 2.18
C GLY A 350 3.12 -39.96 1.69
N LEU A 351 2.01 -39.40 2.14
CA LEU A 351 1.55 -38.04 1.83
C LEU A 351 1.72 -37.11 3.04
N GLU A 352 1.89 -35.81 2.78
CA GLU A 352 2.01 -34.82 3.86
C GLU A 352 0.62 -34.28 4.24
N ASP A 353 0.20 -34.59 5.45
CA ASP A 353 -1.00 -34.06 6.07
C ASP A 353 -0.71 -32.72 6.75
N ILE A 354 -1.74 -31.91 7.01
CA ILE A 354 -1.57 -30.53 7.50
C ILE A 354 -2.38 -30.31 8.77
N PHE A 355 -1.70 -29.81 9.80
CA PHE A 355 -2.34 -29.23 10.99
C PHE A 355 -2.38 -27.71 10.85
N ILE A 356 -3.53 -27.13 11.22
CA ILE A 356 -3.75 -25.68 11.27
C ILE A 356 -4.32 -25.34 12.64
N GLY A 357 -3.62 -24.46 13.36
CA GLY A 357 -3.99 -24.00 14.70
C GLY A 357 -5.30 -23.22 14.71
N GLY A 358 -6.02 -23.32 15.83
CA GLY A 358 -7.23 -22.55 16.12
C GLY A 358 -6.98 -21.28 16.91
N ALA A 359 -7.82 -20.27 16.67
CA ALA A 359 -7.96 -19.10 17.53
C ALA A 359 -8.62 -19.47 18.87
N LYS A 360 -8.50 -18.62 19.89
CA LYS A 360 -9.24 -18.81 21.16
C LYS A 360 -10.74 -18.93 20.91
N GLY A 361 -11.32 -20.05 21.31
CA GLY A 361 -12.72 -20.43 21.12
C GLY A 361 -13.00 -21.22 19.82
N ALA A 362 -11.99 -21.46 18.98
CA ALA A 362 -12.10 -22.20 17.73
C ALA A 362 -11.18 -23.44 17.76
N PRO A 363 -11.67 -24.63 17.38
CA PRO A 363 -10.85 -25.82 17.37
C PRO A 363 -9.83 -25.79 16.23
N ALA A 364 -8.62 -26.26 16.52
CA ALA A 364 -7.63 -26.57 15.49
C ALA A 364 -8.14 -27.62 14.50
N GLN A 365 -7.59 -27.62 13.30
CA GLN A 365 -8.04 -28.47 12.21
C GLN A 365 -6.89 -29.29 11.65
N LEU A 366 -7.18 -30.56 11.37
CA LEU A 366 -6.24 -31.50 10.79
C LEU A 366 -6.79 -32.00 9.46
N TYR A 367 -5.96 -31.94 8.43
CA TYR A 367 -6.34 -32.21 7.05
C TYR A 367 -5.49 -33.35 6.50
N ILE A 368 -6.16 -34.43 6.08
CA ILE A 368 -5.50 -35.58 5.46
C ILE A 368 -5.42 -35.38 3.95
N GLN A 369 -4.20 -35.44 3.41
CA GLN A 369 -3.97 -35.31 1.98
C GLN A 369 -4.49 -36.55 1.25
N GLN A 370 -5.10 -36.32 0.10
CA GLN A 370 -5.56 -37.38 -0.79
C GLN A 370 -4.59 -37.50 -1.98
N LEU A 371 -4.50 -38.67 -2.61
CA LEU A 371 -3.66 -38.90 -3.79
C LEU A 371 -3.96 -37.94 -4.97
N THR A 372 -5.15 -37.35 -4.99
CA THR A 372 -5.57 -36.33 -5.96
C THR A 372 -4.98 -34.94 -5.69
N GLY A 373 -4.30 -34.73 -4.56
CA GLY A 373 -3.81 -33.44 -4.08
C GLY A 373 -4.85 -32.61 -3.31
N SER A 374 -6.08 -33.11 -3.16
CA SER A 374 -7.11 -32.50 -2.31
C SER A 374 -6.93 -32.90 -0.84
N PHE A 375 -7.56 -32.16 0.08
CA PHE A 375 -7.50 -32.47 1.51
C PHE A 375 -8.88 -32.80 2.09
N SER A 376 -8.91 -33.74 3.03
CA SER A 376 -10.12 -34.08 3.79
C SER A 376 -9.94 -33.76 5.28
N LEU A 377 -10.90 -33.04 5.86
CA LEU A 377 -10.88 -32.70 7.29
C LEU A 377 -11.01 -33.97 8.16
N ALA A 378 -10.01 -34.23 9.01
CA ALA A 378 -10.04 -35.24 10.06
C ALA A 378 -10.36 -34.59 11.41
N ARG A 379 -11.58 -34.82 11.91
CA ARG A 379 -12.02 -34.27 13.21
C ARG A 379 -11.36 -35.02 14.36
N GLN A 380 -10.67 -34.28 15.23
CA GLN A 380 -9.98 -34.81 16.40
C GLN A 380 -10.66 -34.31 17.67
N ALA A 381 -11.29 -35.21 18.44
CA ALA A 381 -12.08 -34.83 19.61
C ALA A 381 -11.25 -34.21 20.74
N GLU A 382 -10.07 -34.79 21.02
CA GLU A 382 -9.15 -34.29 22.06
C GLU A 382 -8.56 -32.92 21.71
N ILE A 383 -8.23 -32.70 20.43
CA ILE A 383 -7.75 -31.39 19.95
C ILE A 383 -8.87 -30.35 20.03
N ALA A 384 -10.08 -30.71 19.61
CA ALA A 384 -11.23 -29.81 19.66
C ALA A 384 -11.62 -29.43 21.10
N ALA A 385 -11.40 -30.32 22.08
CA ALA A 385 -11.64 -30.06 23.49
C ALA A 385 -10.77 -28.92 24.05
N ASP A 386 -9.61 -28.65 23.44
CA ASP A 386 -8.68 -27.59 23.87
C ASP A 386 -8.89 -26.26 23.14
N SER A 387 -9.99 -26.10 22.39
CA SER A 387 -10.36 -24.87 21.67
C SER A 387 -10.44 -23.60 22.53
N ALA A 388 -10.44 -23.70 23.86
CA ALA A 388 -10.35 -22.53 24.72
C ALA A 388 -8.94 -21.87 24.73
N SER A 389 -7.91 -22.58 24.27
CA SER A 389 -6.56 -22.06 24.08
C SER A 389 -6.41 -21.46 22.67
N GLU A 390 -5.47 -20.53 22.46
CA GLU A 390 -5.07 -20.09 21.11
C GLU A 390 -3.78 -20.84 20.69
N ASP A 391 -3.78 -21.40 19.49
CA ASP A 391 -2.66 -22.15 18.94
C ASP A 391 -1.73 -21.21 18.14
N VAL A 392 -0.54 -20.94 18.69
CA VAL A 392 0.40 -19.95 18.13
C VAL A 392 1.71 -20.56 17.62
N SER A 393 1.99 -21.81 17.98
CA SER A 393 3.13 -22.56 17.47
C SER A 393 2.84 -24.05 17.42
N VAL A 394 3.41 -24.75 16.44
CA VAL A 394 3.20 -26.18 16.27
C VAL A 394 4.46 -26.86 15.72
N ALA A 395 4.69 -28.10 16.16
CA ALA A 395 5.68 -29.00 15.59
C ALA A 395 5.15 -30.45 15.59
N PHE A 396 5.53 -31.19 14.56
CA PHE A 396 5.44 -32.65 14.53
C PHE A 396 6.80 -33.25 14.86
N PHE A 397 6.84 -34.24 15.75
CA PHE A 397 8.04 -34.99 16.12
C PHE A 397 7.65 -36.32 16.77
N ASP A 398 8.57 -37.27 16.86
CA ASP A 398 8.35 -38.56 17.53
C ASP A 398 8.69 -38.40 19.02
N ALA A 399 7.66 -38.32 19.87
CA ALA A 399 7.84 -37.98 21.29
C ALA A 399 8.10 -39.20 22.17
N ASP A 400 7.66 -40.40 21.74
CA ASP A 400 7.81 -41.65 22.48
C ASP A 400 8.66 -42.72 21.76
N ASN A 401 9.30 -42.33 20.64
CA ASN A 401 10.20 -43.14 19.83
C ASN A 401 9.51 -44.39 19.22
N ASP A 402 8.22 -44.27 18.91
CA ASP A 402 7.42 -45.33 18.26
C ASP A 402 7.39 -45.21 16.72
N GLY A 403 8.04 -44.18 16.18
CA GLY A 403 8.13 -43.87 14.77
C GLY A 403 6.88 -43.22 14.19
N ASN A 404 5.91 -42.78 15.01
CA ASN A 404 4.76 -41.99 14.60
C ASN A 404 5.03 -40.51 14.89
N MET A 405 4.51 -39.63 14.03
CA MET A 405 4.64 -38.19 14.25
C MET A 405 3.56 -37.74 15.25
N ASP A 406 3.99 -37.39 16.46
CA ASP A 406 3.21 -36.75 17.51
C ASP A 406 3.14 -35.25 17.31
N LEU A 407 2.17 -34.61 17.97
CA LEU A 407 1.84 -33.21 17.76
C LEU A 407 2.08 -32.40 19.03
N LEU A 408 3.00 -31.43 18.97
CA LEU A 408 3.24 -30.43 20.00
C LEU A 408 2.63 -29.10 19.60
N VAL A 409 1.73 -28.57 20.42
CA VAL A 409 1.02 -27.30 20.17
C VAL A 409 1.32 -26.32 21.31
N GLY A 410 2.00 -25.24 20.98
CA GLY A 410 2.25 -24.12 21.88
C GLY A 410 1.02 -23.22 21.97
N SER A 411 0.51 -23.04 23.19
CA SER A 411 -0.56 -22.09 23.49
C SER A 411 0.02 -20.70 23.76
N GLY A 412 -0.63 -19.65 23.26
CA GLY A 412 -0.25 -18.28 23.56
C GLY A 412 -1.38 -17.29 23.38
N GLY A 413 -1.06 -16.02 23.30
CA GLY A 413 -2.04 -14.93 23.20
C GLY A 413 -1.80 -13.89 24.29
N TYR A 414 -2.54 -12.79 24.22
CA TYR A 414 -2.42 -11.66 25.16
C TYR A 414 -3.72 -11.40 25.94
N GLU A 415 -4.78 -12.12 25.59
CA GLU A 415 -6.12 -12.05 26.19
C GLU A 415 -6.31 -12.96 27.42
N PHE A 416 -5.21 -13.46 27.98
CA PHE A 416 -5.17 -14.36 29.12
C PHE A 416 -4.54 -13.63 30.31
N ASP A 417 -4.77 -14.15 31.52
CA ASP A 417 -4.02 -13.72 32.69
C ASP A 417 -2.58 -14.27 32.63
N GLU A 418 -1.63 -13.64 33.33
CA GLU A 418 -0.19 -13.98 33.31
C GLU A 418 0.12 -15.48 33.56
N ASP A 419 -0.67 -16.17 34.38
CA ASP A 419 -0.49 -17.58 34.78
C ASP A 419 -1.73 -18.44 34.43
N ASP A 420 -2.46 -18.08 33.37
CA ASP A 420 -3.64 -18.81 32.94
C ASP A 420 -3.27 -20.24 32.45
N ALA A 421 -3.96 -21.25 32.97
CA ALA A 421 -3.76 -22.65 32.59
C ALA A 421 -3.98 -22.92 31.09
N LEU A 422 -4.73 -22.07 30.39
CA LEU A 422 -4.91 -22.13 28.93
C LEU A 422 -3.62 -21.80 28.15
N LEU A 423 -2.62 -21.21 28.79
CA LEU A 423 -1.29 -20.97 28.21
C LEU A 423 -0.39 -22.22 28.22
N GLN A 424 -0.84 -23.32 28.82
CA GLN A 424 -0.07 -24.56 28.85
C GLN A 424 0.15 -25.12 27.43
N THR A 425 1.41 -25.38 27.06
CA THR A 425 1.75 -26.14 25.85
C THR A 425 1.19 -27.57 25.95
N ARG A 426 0.63 -28.07 24.85
CA ARG A 426 -0.10 -29.35 24.76
C ARG A 426 0.63 -30.34 23.85
N LEU A 427 0.81 -31.57 24.32
CA LEU A 427 1.33 -32.69 23.55
C LEU A 427 0.20 -33.68 23.26
N TYR A 428 0.12 -34.15 22.01
CA TYR A 428 -0.82 -35.19 21.59
C TYR A 428 -0.08 -36.33 20.91
N ILE A 429 -0.30 -37.55 21.41
CA ILE A 429 0.31 -38.78 20.90
C ILE A 429 -0.54 -39.36 19.77
N ASN A 430 0.11 -39.68 18.66
CA ASN A 430 -0.49 -40.26 17.48
C ASN A 430 -0.48 -41.79 17.54
N ASN A 431 -1.60 -42.43 17.21
CA ASN A 431 -1.67 -43.89 17.16
C ASN A 431 -1.13 -44.52 15.85
N GLY A 432 -0.42 -43.74 15.02
CA GLY A 432 0.09 -44.13 13.71
C GLY A 432 -0.95 -44.21 12.60
N LYS A 433 -2.20 -43.81 12.87
CA LYS A 433 -3.30 -43.73 11.89
C LYS A 433 -3.91 -42.32 11.81
N GLY A 434 -3.21 -41.33 12.34
CA GLY A 434 -3.65 -39.94 12.38
C GLY A 434 -4.75 -39.65 13.41
N ALA A 435 -4.90 -40.48 14.45
CA ALA A 435 -5.77 -40.17 15.58
C ALA A 435 -4.93 -39.82 16.82
N PHE A 436 -5.22 -38.66 17.39
CA PHE A 436 -4.41 -38.03 18.44
C PHE A 436 -5.07 -38.14 19.82
N THR A 437 -4.29 -38.49 20.83
CA THR A 437 -4.71 -38.53 22.24
C THR A 437 -3.85 -37.57 23.05
N LYS A 438 -4.45 -36.72 23.88
CA LYS A 438 -3.69 -35.76 24.69
C LYS A 438 -2.83 -36.47 25.75
N ALA A 439 -1.54 -36.18 25.75
CA ALA A 439 -0.62 -36.64 26.79
C ALA A 439 -0.76 -35.75 28.02
N LYS A 440 -1.45 -36.25 29.05
CA LYS A 440 -1.63 -35.53 30.32
C LYS A 440 -0.36 -35.63 31.14
N ASP A 441 0.04 -34.51 31.75
CA ASP A 441 1.21 -34.41 32.66
C ASP A 441 2.56 -34.78 32.02
N ALA A 442 2.64 -34.87 30.69
CA ALA A 442 3.87 -35.18 29.96
C ALA A 442 4.84 -33.98 29.88
N LEU A 443 4.33 -32.76 30.07
CA LEU A 443 5.12 -31.53 30.06
C LEU A 443 5.09 -30.89 31.45
N PRO A 444 6.18 -30.19 31.86
CA PRO A 444 6.14 -29.37 33.06
C PRO A 444 5.07 -28.27 32.94
N ALA A 445 4.57 -27.82 34.09
CA ALA A 445 3.63 -26.69 34.17
C ALA A 445 4.35 -25.42 33.72
N LEU A 446 4.00 -24.94 32.53
CA LEU A 446 4.58 -23.79 31.85
C LEU A 446 3.43 -22.97 31.26
N HIS A 447 2.82 -22.14 32.10
CA HIS A 447 1.75 -21.21 31.71
C HIS A 447 2.35 -19.92 31.17
N ILE A 448 2.91 -19.98 29.96
CA ILE A 448 3.52 -18.82 29.31
C ILE A 448 2.89 -18.62 27.94
N SER A 449 2.74 -17.37 27.50
CA SER A 449 2.37 -17.14 26.11
C SER A 449 3.50 -17.57 25.19
N THR A 450 3.34 -18.75 24.60
CA THR A 450 4.36 -19.40 23.78
C THR A 450 4.62 -18.57 22.51
N GLY A 451 5.88 -18.36 22.18
CA GLY A 451 6.32 -17.75 20.92
C GLY A 451 6.78 -18.77 19.90
N CYS A 452 7.40 -19.86 20.36
CA CYS A 452 7.76 -20.98 19.51
C CYS A 452 7.91 -22.29 20.30
N VAL A 453 7.63 -23.39 19.61
CA VAL A 453 8.04 -24.75 20.01
C VAL A 453 8.98 -25.33 18.96
N LYS A 454 10.10 -25.91 19.39
CA LYS A 454 11.10 -26.51 18.49
C LYS A 454 11.65 -27.82 19.09
N PRO A 455 11.24 -28.97 18.53
CA PRO A 455 11.89 -30.24 18.78
C PRO A 455 13.23 -30.34 18.05
N ALA A 456 14.27 -30.83 18.72
CA ALA A 456 15.57 -31.17 18.15
C ALA A 456 16.36 -32.07 19.12
N ASP A 457 17.15 -32.99 18.61
CA ASP A 457 18.16 -33.72 19.40
C ASP A 457 19.37 -32.78 19.61
N VAL A 458 19.43 -32.09 20.75
CA VAL A 458 20.40 -31.01 20.99
C VAL A 458 21.71 -31.56 21.55
N ASP A 459 21.67 -32.67 22.29
CA ASP A 459 22.86 -33.29 22.89
C ASP A 459 23.40 -34.51 22.12
N GLY A 460 22.68 -34.98 21.10
CA GLY A 460 23.08 -36.05 20.20
C GLY A 460 22.87 -37.44 20.78
N ASP A 461 21.99 -37.61 21.77
CA ASP A 461 21.72 -38.90 22.41
C ASP A 461 20.68 -39.76 21.66
N GLY A 462 20.01 -39.18 20.66
CA GLY A 462 19.04 -39.82 19.79
C GLY A 462 17.59 -39.64 20.22
N ASP A 463 17.33 -39.06 21.39
CA ASP A 463 16.00 -38.60 21.81
C ASP A 463 15.79 -37.14 21.35
N GLN A 464 14.54 -36.73 21.14
CA GLN A 464 14.23 -35.34 20.76
C GLN A 464 14.04 -34.48 22.01
N ASP A 465 14.87 -33.46 22.19
CA ASP A 465 14.62 -32.38 23.15
C ASP A 465 13.56 -31.40 22.63
N ILE A 466 12.93 -30.67 23.55
CA ILE A 466 11.94 -29.64 23.22
C ILE A 466 12.38 -28.29 23.76
N PHE A 467 12.56 -27.31 22.87
CA PHE A 467 12.66 -25.90 23.24
C PHE A 467 11.29 -25.23 23.18
N ILE A 468 10.88 -24.60 24.29
CA ILE A 468 9.67 -23.77 24.39
C ILE A 468 10.09 -22.34 24.75
N GLY A 469 9.94 -21.40 23.82
CA GLY A 469 10.26 -20.00 24.04
C GLY A 469 9.00 -19.17 24.28
N GLY A 470 8.98 -18.34 25.33
CA GLY A 470 7.89 -17.36 25.57
C GLY A 470 8.00 -16.12 24.67
N ARG A 471 6.87 -15.48 24.38
CA ARG A 471 6.79 -14.28 23.51
C ARG A 471 6.52 -12.99 24.27
N VAL A 472 5.53 -13.02 25.14
CA VAL A 472 5.00 -11.87 25.88
C VAL A 472 4.48 -12.36 27.23
N VAL A 473 4.41 -11.47 28.22
CA VAL A 473 3.73 -11.71 29.48
C VAL A 473 2.31 -11.13 29.35
N PRO A 474 1.25 -11.96 29.31
CA PRO A 474 -0.13 -11.48 29.26
C PRO A 474 -0.53 -10.78 30.56
N GLY A 475 -1.47 -9.83 30.47
CA GLY A 475 -1.92 -9.04 31.63
C GLY A 475 -2.07 -7.57 31.33
#